data_AF-A0A8H6W3P7-F1
#
_entry.id   AF-A0A8H6W3P7-F1
#
_cell.length_a   1.000
_cell.length_b   1.000
_cell.length_c   1.000
_cell.angle_alpha   90.00
_cell.angle_beta   90.00
_cell.angle_gamma   90.00
#
_symmetry.space_group_name_H-M   'P 1'
#
loop_
_entity.id
_entity.type
_entity.pdbx_description
1 polymer ?
#
loop_
_entity_poly.entity_id
_entity_poly.type
_entity_poly.pdbx_seq_one_letter_code
_entity_poly.pdbx_strand_id
1 'polypeptide(L)'
;MTQEELYEKGRALQARVNQLQQSQQESRRDALADRTNTSTADEDVEEAETDDVREVSFMRALGKKFCVTHYIWVPYEDEIFHTELSTYNPIDRFEKEKPQPYNRMQGALRDLREVIPAQYHKSEEFEGWVRTMFLDGQKIERRAVRNRLRNNPSLFELIGRLPNPKKPGHFFYDTFKVPILHENYDDSVPFDANKFLLNKQLFVVHAAITKGVTGGREVATGVEQEPLEHNEKLWGLKKTTPGMIAGAAVWLRWIYSRDEKFTRIGATTGINWEDEYDAYLAWLHLGLQSKVDITLELFRRWDELFYPQAAHDDDELADGDGEDAVQEGRDEAMELLRQA
;
A
#
# COMPACT_ATOMS: atom_id res chain seq x y z
N MET A 1 -5.73 -7.40 54.79
CA MET A 1 -4.61 -6.89 53.98
C MET A 1 -4.58 -5.39 54.20
N THR A 2 -3.53 -4.89 54.84
CA THR A 2 -3.42 -3.47 55.19
C THR A 2 -3.03 -2.65 53.95
N GLN A 3 -3.30 -1.35 53.97
CA GLN A 3 -2.92 -0.45 52.88
C GLN A 3 -1.39 -0.47 52.64
N GLU A 4 -0.63 -0.63 53.72
CA GLU A 4 0.84 -0.75 53.69
C GLU A 4 1.30 -2.02 52.96
N GLU A 5 0.68 -3.17 53.26
CA GLU A 5 0.95 -4.45 52.56
C GLU A 5 0.62 -4.37 51.06
N LEU A 6 -0.39 -3.58 50.68
CA LEU A 6 -0.77 -3.34 49.28
C LEU A 6 0.27 -2.49 48.55
N TYR A 7 0.80 -1.45 49.20
CA TYR A 7 1.87 -0.61 48.66
C TYR A 7 3.20 -1.36 48.51
N GLU A 8 3.54 -2.23 49.46
CA GLU A 8 4.73 -3.08 49.36
C GLU A 8 4.62 -4.08 48.21
N LYS A 9 3.46 -4.74 48.08
CA LYS A 9 3.19 -5.65 46.94
C LYS A 9 3.20 -4.91 45.60
N GLY A 10 2.67 -3.69 45.55
CA GLY A 10 2.71 -2.84 44.35
C GLY A 10 4.14 -2.50 43.92
N ARG A 11 5.00 -2.11 44.87
CA ARG A 11 6.43 -1.84 44.59
C ARG A 11 7.19 -3.09 44.18
N ALA A 12 6.94 -4.22 44.84
CA ALA A 12 7.56 -5.49 44.49
C ALA A 12 7.15 -5.96 43.07
N LEU A 13 5.89 -5.73 42.70
CA LEU A 13 5.39 -6.05 41.36
C LEU A 13 6.03 -5.14 40.30
N GLN A 14 6.12 -3.84 40.57
CA GLN A 14 6.77 -2.89 39.65
C GLN A 14 8.26 -3.21 39.46
N ALA A 15 8.97 -3.57 40.53
CA ALA A 15 10.36 -4.00 40.45
C ALA A 15 10.53 -5.26 39.58
N ARG A 16 9.59 -6.21 39.68
CA ARG A 16 9.59 -7.44 38.89
C ARG A 16 9.28 -7.18 37.41
N VAL A 17 8.38 -6.24 37.13
CA VAL A 17 8.09 -5.78 35.75
C VAL A 17 9.33 -5.14 35.14
N ASN A 18 10.01 -4.26 35.88
CA ASN A 18 11.23 -3.60 35.41
C ASN A 18 12.36 -4.62 35.15
N GLN A 19 12.55 -5.61 36.04
CA GLN A 19 13.50 -6.70 35.82
C GLN A 19 13.17 -7.54 34.58
N LEU A 20 11.90 -7.85 34.35
CA LEU A 20 11.47 -8.59 33.16
C LEU A 20 11.70 -7.79 31.87
N GLN A 21 11.43 -6.48 31.89
CA GLN A 21 11.70 -5.61 30.75
C GLN A 21 13.20 -5.50 30.46
N GLN A 22 14.02 -5.38 31.50
CA GLN A 22 15.47 -5.33 31.36
C GLN A 22 16.04 -6.66 30.84
N SER A 23 15.58 -7.79 31.38
CA SER A 23 15.94 -9.13 30.88
C SER A 23 15.50 -9.35 29.43
N GLN A 24 14.32 -8.87 29.02
CA GLN A 24 13.88 -8.93 27.62
C GLN A 24 14.71 -8.03 26.70
N GLN A 25 15.14 -6.86 27.17
CA GLN A 25 16.03 -5.98 26.41
C GLN A 25 17.43 -6.60 26.27
N GLU A 26 17.96 -7.20 27.34
CA GLU A 26 19.25 -7.91 27.32
C GLU A 26 19.19 -9.14 26.41
N SER A 27 18.14 -9.97 26.49
CA SER A 27 17.95 -11.10 25.56
C SER A 27 17.78 -10.65 24.10
N ARG A 28 17.14 -9.50 23.84
CA ARG A 28 17.06 -8.94 22.47
C ARG A 28 18.41 -8.39 22.02
N ARG A 29 19.21 -7.83 22.93
CA ARG A 29 20.55 -7.33 22.64
C ARG A 29 21.51 -8.47 22.34
N ASP A 30 21.43 -9.55 23.10
CA ASP A 30 22.23 -10.77 22.90
C ASP A 30 21.81 -11.50 21.61
N ALA A 31 20.50 -11.58 21.31
CA ALA A 31 20.03 -12.10 20.03
C ALA A 31 20.41 -11.22 18.81
N LEU A 32 20.59 -9.91 19.02
CA LEU A 32 21.16 -9.02 17.99
C LEU A 32 22.68 -9.20 17.88
N ALA A 33 23.37 -9.35 19.01
CA ALA A 33 24.82 -9.56 19.07
C ALA A 33 25.22 -10.88 18.40
N ASP A 34 24.44 -11.95 18.60
CA ASP A 34 24.62 -13.23 17.91
C ASP A 34 24.40 -13.11 16.39
N ARG A 35 23.49 -12.23 15.94
CA ARG A 35 23.29 -11.92 14.51
C ARG A 35 24.40 -11.09 13.89
N THR A 36 25.06 -10.24 14.66
CA THR A 36 26.21 -9.45 14.18
C THR A 36 27.54 -10.21 14.30
N ASN A 37 27.69 -11.13 15.26
CA ASN A 37 28.91 -11.94 15.41
C ASN A 37 28.91 -13.22 14.56
N THR A 38 27.79 -13.63 13.96
CA THR A 38 27.78 -14.63 12.87
C THR A 38 28.20 -14.05 11.51
N SER A 39 28.63 -12.78 11.45
CA SER A 39 29.13 -12.13 10.22
C SER A 39 30.62 -11.79 10.23
N THR A 40 31.38 -12.23 11.24
CA THR A 40 32.82 -12.02 11.28
C THR A 40 33.51 -13.19 11.97
N ALA A 41 34.27 -13.94 11.17
CA ALA A 41 35.05 -15.14 11.50
C ALA A 41 34.28 -16.47 11.39
N ASP A 42 33.80 -16.78 10.19
CA ASP A 42 33.90 -18.15 9.68
C ASP A 42 34.35 -18.08 8.22
N GLU A 43 35.29 -18.95 7.91
CA GLU A 43 36.02 -19.08 6.66
C GLU A 43 35.06 -19.35 5.49
N ASP A 44 35.46 -18.89 4.30
CA ASP A 44 34.81 -19.03 3.00
C ASP A 44 34.13 -20.40 2.80
N VAL A 45 32.84 -20.49 3.13
CA VAL A 45 31.92 -21.46 2.55
C VAL A 45 30.75 -20.66 1.98
N GLU A 46 30.94 -20.11 0.79
CA GLU A 46 29.82 -19.82 -0.10
C GLU A 46 29.15 -21.17 -0.41
N GLU A 47 28.19 -21.59 0.43
CA GLU A 47 27.19 -22.55 -0.02
C GLU A 47 26.46 -21.88 -1.20
N ALA A 48 26.82 -22.33 -2.41
CA ALA A 48 26.18 -21.88 -3.64
C ALA A 48 24.67 -22.05 -3.48
N GLU A 49 23.94 -20.93 -3.29
CA GLU A 49 22.48 -20.93 -3.34
C GLU A 49 22.05 -21.66 -4.60
N THR A 50 21.27 -22.72 -4.43
CA THR A 50 20.75 -23.48 -5.55
C THR A 50 19.86 -22.60 -6.41
N ASP A 51 19.80 -22.85 -7.71
CA ASP A 51 18.99 -22.06 -8.65
C ASP A 51 17.50 -22.00 -8.21
N ASP A 52 16.99 -23.07 -7.58
CA ASP A 52 15.63 -23.15 -7.05
C ASP A 52 15.36 -22.12 -5.93
N VAL A 53 16.34 -21.90 -5.03
CA VAL A 53 16.23 -20.90 -3.95
C VAL A 53 16.19 -19.49 -4.53
N ARG A 54 16.95 -19.23 -5.59
CA ARG A 54 16.98 -17.95 -6.29
C ARG A 54 15.67 -17.68 -7.02
N GLU A 55 15.13 -18.67 -7.74
CA GLU A 55 13.85 -18.53 -8.44
C GLU A 55 12.68 -18.30 -7.48
N VAL A 56 12.64 -19.03 -6.36
CA VAL A 56 11.64 -18.81 -5.30
C VAL A 56 11.72 -17.38 -4.74
N SER A 57 12.93 -16.91 -4.44
CA SER A 57 13.15 -15.58 -3.90
C SER A 57 12.78 -14.49 -4.91
N PHE A 58 13.11 -14.70 -6.18
CA PHE A 58 12.73 -13.83 -7.29
C PHE A 58 11.20 -13.74 -7.43
N MET A 59 10.50 -14.87 -7.49
CA MET A 59 9.05 -14.88 -7.65
C MET A 59 8.32 -14.24 -6.45
N ARG A 60 8.81 -14.49 -5.23
CA ARG A 60 8.33 -13.78 -4.03
C ARG A 60 8.58 -12.28 -4.12
N ALA A 61 9.74 -11.84 -4.62
CA ALA A 61 10.06 -10.44 -4.79
C ALA A 61 9.10 -9.75 -5.78
N LEU A 62 8.74 -10.42 -6.88
CA LEU A 62 7.69 -9.95 -7.80
C LEU A 62 6.33 -9.82 -7.10
N GLY A 63 5.96 -10.81 -6.29
CA GLY A 63 4.74 -10.75 -5.46
C GLY A 63 4.74 -9.55 -4.52
N LYS A 64 5.86 -9.27 -3.83
CA LYS A 64 6.00 -8.10 -2.95
C LYS A 64 5.85 -6.79 -3.74
N LYS A 65 6.53 -6.66 -4.87
CA LYS A 65 6.44 -5.50 -5.76
C LYS A 65 5.01 -5.27 -6.22
N PHE A 66 4.33 -6.33 -6.70
CA PHE A 66 2.94 -6.26 -7.16
C PHE A 66 1.99 -5.80 -6.06
N CYS A 67 2.21 -6.27 -4.82
CA CYS A 67 1.44 -5.87 -3.64
C CYS A 67 1.42 -4.34 -3.42
N VAL A 68 2.53 -3.69 -3.74
CA VAL A 68 2.73 -2.24 -3.52
C VAL A 68 2.31 -1.43 -4.75
N THR A 69 2.54 -1.97 -5.95
CA THR A 69 2.45 -1.19 -7.19
C THR A 69 1.13 -1.38 -7.95
N HIS A 70 0.42 -2.50 -7.75
CA HIS A 70 -0.75 -2.83 -8.56
C HIS A 70 -1.97 -3.18 -7.71
N TYR A 71 -1.83 -4.16 -6.80
CA TYR A 71 -2.93 -4.62 -5.94
C TYR A 71 -2.45 -5.06 -4.57
N ILE A 72 -3.07 -4.53 -3.50
CA ILE A 72 -2.89 -5.08 -2.15
C ILE A 72 -3.37 -6.53 -2.08
N TRP A 73 -4.50 -6.82 -2.71
CA TRP A 73 -5.06 -8.17 -2.83
C TRP A 73 -5.34 -8.48 -4.28
N VAL A 74 -4.81 -9.60 -4.77
CA VAL A 74 -5.19 -10.10 -6.09
C VAL A 74 -6.68 -10.43 -6.07
N PRO A 75 -7.47 -9.88 -7.01
CA PRO A 75 -8.88 -10.22 -7.12
C PRO A 75 -9.01 -11.66 -7.60
N TYR A 76 -9.94 -12.41 -7.00
CA TYR A 76 -10.25 -13.80 -7.39
C TYR A 76 -8.99 -14.68 -7.45
N GLU A 77 -8.16 -14.68 -6.40
CA GLU A 77 -6.84 -15.34 -6.36
C GLU A 77 -6.85 -16.84 -6.67
N ASP A 78 -8.01 -17.50 -6.54
CA ASP A 78 -8.23 -18.90 -6.91
C ASP A 78 -8.56 -19.10 -8.39
N GLU A 79 -9.10 -18.09 -9.08
CA GLU A 79 -9.61 -18.20 -10.46
C GLU A 79 -8.68 -17.52 -11.48
N ILE A 80 -8.06 -16.39 -11.10
CA ILE A 80 -7.33 -15.51 -12.02
C ILE A 80 -6.14 -16.20 -12.69
N PHE A 81 -5.45 -17.10 -12.00
CA PHE A 81 -4.29 -17.80 -12.56
C PHE A 81 -4.69 -18.89 -13.57
N HIS A 82 -5.95 -19.36 -13.52
CA HIS A 82 -6.52 -20.33 -14.46
C HIS A 82 -7.26 -19.64 -15.62
N THR A 83 -7.31 -18.31 -15.61
CA THR A 83 -8.08 -17.53 -16.56
C THR A 83 -7.25 -17.24 -17.81
N GLU A 84 -7.84 -17.44 -18.99
CA GLU A 84 -7.23 -17.02 -20.25
C GLU A 84 -7.40 -15.52 -20.46
N LEU A 85 -6.38 -14.89 -21.06
CA LEU A 85 -6.45 -13.50 -21.47
C LEU A 85 -7.49 -13.33 -22.57
N SER A 86 -8.37 -12.35 -22.39
CA SER A 86 -9.38 -11.97 -23.36
C SER A 86 -9.46 -10.45 -23.50
N THR A 87 -10.07 -9.99 -24.58
CA THR A 87 -10.33 -8.57 -24.81
C THR A 87 -11.34 -8.05 -23.78
N TYR A 88 -10.99 -6.95 -23.12
CA TYR A 88 -11.92 -6.19 -22.27
C TYR A 88 -11.58 -4.69 -22.39
N ASN A 89 -12.53 -3.82 -22.03
CA ASN A 89 -12.30 -2.37 -21.99
C ASN A 89 -11.65 -1.99 -20.64
N PRO A 90 -10.43 -1.40 -20.63
CA PRO A 90 -9.79 -0.94 -19.39
C PRO A 90 -10.58 0.09 -18.59
N ILE A 91 -11.50 0.84 -19.22
CA ILE A 91 -12.38 1.81 -18.56
C ILE A 91 -13.42 1.08 -17.70
N ASP A 92 -14.05 0.05 -18.28
CA ASP A 92 -15.07 -0.78 -17.63
C ASP A 92 -14.51 -1.69 -16.51
N ARG A 93 -13.22 -1.58 -16.17
CA ARG A 93 -12.52 -2.45 -15.20
C ARG A 93 -13.20 -2.48 -13.84
N PHE A 94 -13.67 -1.32 -13.37
CA PHE A 94 -14.25 -1.13 -12.03
C PHE A 94 -15.74 -0.79 -12.06
N GLU A 95 -16.36 -0.75 -13.23
CA GLU A 95 -17.78 -0.43 -13.36
C GLU A 95 -18.65 -1.57 -12.81
N LYS A 96 -19.54 -1.23 -11.86
CA LYS A 96 -20.45 -2.19 -11.21
C LYS A 96 -21.56 -2.69 -12.14
N GLU A 97 -21.93 -1.91 -13.14
CA GLU A 97 -23.02 -2.21 -14.09
C GLU A 97 -22.57 -3.12 -15.24
N LYS A 98 -21.26 -3.33 -15.37
CA LYS A 98 -20.62 -4.16 -16.39
C LYS A 98 -20.41 -5.59 -15.86
N PRO A 99 -19.97 -6.55 -16.71
CA PRO A 99 -19.74 -7.92 -16.28
C PRO A 99 -18.60 -7.99 -15.24
N GLN A 100 -18.95 -7.82 -13.98
CA GLN A 100 -18.12 -8.18 -12.85
C GLN A 100 -18.47 -9.61 -12.46
N PRO A 101 -17.49 -10.49 -12.19
CA PRO A 101 -16.08 -10.22 -11.88
C PRO A 101 -15.13 -10.10 -13.09
N TYR A 102 -15.65 -10.29 -14.31
CA TYR A 102 -14.84 -10.55 -15.50
C TYR A 102 -13.85 -9.43 -15.84
N ASN A 103 -14.30 -8.17 -15.95
CA ASN A 103 -13.42 -7.06 -16.33
C ASN A 103 -12.32 -6.80 -15.29
N ARG A 104 -12.66 -6.88 -13.99
CA ARG A 104 -11.69 -6.74 -12.90
C ARG A 104 -10.64 -7.83 -12.94
N MET A 105 -11.04 -9.09 -13.19
CA MET A 105 -10.13 -10.22 -13.31
C MET A 105 -9.24 -10.11 -14.55
N GLN A 106 -9.78 -9.72 -15.70
CA GLN A 106 -8.99 -9.53 -16.93
C GLN A 106 -7.97 -8.40 -16.80
N GLY A 107 -8.34 -7.30 -16.14
CA GLY A 107 -7.38 -6.23 -15.85
C GLY A 107 -6.26 -6.69 -14.93
N ALA A 108 -6.59 -7.35 -13.83
CA ALA A 108 -5.57 -7.84 -12.90
C ALA A 108 -4.68 -8.92 -13.54
N LEU A 109 -5.22 -9.75 -14.44
CA LEU A 109 -4.46 -10.75 -15.16
C LEU A 109 -3.44 -10.11 -16.12
N ARG A 110 -3.80 -9.00 -16.77
CA ARG A 110 -2.86 -8.24 -17.60
C ARG A 110 -1.73 -7.65 -16.78
N ASP A 111 -2.05 -7.04 -15.65
CA ASP A 111 -1.04 -6.50 -14.73
C ASP A 111 -0.09 -7.62 -14.24
N LEU A 112 -0.64 -8.80 -13.91
CA LEU A 112 0.17 -9.97 -13.53
C LEU A 112 1.12 -10.38 -14.65
N ARG A 113 0.65 -10.44 -15.89
CA ARG A 113 1.49 -10.80 -17.06
C ARG A 113 2.48 -9.71 -17.47
N GLU A 114 2.27 -8.47 -17.07
CA GLU A 114 3.25 -7.42 -17.24
C GLU A 114 4.40 -7.55 -16.22
N VAL A 115 4.07 -7.89 -14.98
CA VAL A 115 5.05 -8.00 -13.89
C VAL A 115 5.80 -9.33 -13.90
N ILE A 116 5.14 -10.42 -14.28
CA ILE A 116 5.75 -11.76 -14.33
C ILE A 116 6.46 -11.93 -15.68
N PRO A 117 7.73 -12.37 -15.71
CA PRO A 117 8.42 -12.61 -16.97
C PRO A 117 7.72 -13.66 -17.83
N ALA A 118 7.70 -13.42 -19.15
CA ALA A 118 6.96 -14.25 -20.10
C ALA A 118 7.33 -15.73 -20.08
N GLN A 119 8.56 -16.07 -19.68
CA GLN A 119 9.01 -17.46 -19.53
C GLN A 119 8.18 -18.27 -18.52
N TYR A 120 7.56 -17.61 -17.53
CA TYR A 120 6.75 -18.23 -16.48
C TYR A 120 5.24 -18.24 -16.80
N HIS A 121 4.82 -17.81 -18.00
CA HIS A 121 3.40 -17.75 -18.39
C HIS A 121 2.82 -19.05 -18.92
N LYS A 122 3.60 -20.15 -18.93
CA LYS A 122 3.09 -21.46 -19.30
C LYS A 122 2.09 -21.94 -18.25
N SER A 123 0.91 -22.42 -18.67
CA SER A 123 -0.23 -22.72 -17.77
C SER A 123 0.15 -23.51 -16.53
N GLU A 124 0.90 -24.62 -16.70
CA GLU A 124 1.25 -25.52 -15.59
C GLU A 124 2.12 -24.84 -14.52
N GLU A 125 3.09 -24.03 -14.95
CA GLU A 125 3.97 -23.28 -14.04
C GLU A 125 3.21 -22.10 -13.41
N PHE A 126 2.41 -21.40 -14.23
CA PHE A 126 1.68 -20.20 -13.84
C PHE A 126 0.60 -20.49 -12.79
N GLU A 127 -0.19 -21.55 -12.99
CA GLU A 127 -1.26 -21.99 -12.07
C GLU A 127 -0.73 -22.64 -10.79
N GLY A 128 0.42 -23.30 -10.88
CA GLY A 128 1.03 -24.04 -9.77
C GLY A 128 2.02 -23.22 -8.95
N TRP A 129 3.30 -23.36 -9.29
CA TRP A 129 4.41 -22.84 -8.48
C TRP A 129 4.45 -21.31 -8.47
N VAL A 130 4.26 -20.67 -9.63
CA VAL A 130 4.27 -19.21 -9.76
C VAL A 130 3.20 -18.59 -8.86
N ARG A 131 1.95 -19.04 -9.00
CA ARG A 131 0.83 -18.62 -8.15
C ARG A 131 1.20 -18.71 -6.67
N THR A 132 1.73 -19.86 -6.24
CA THR A 132 2.01 -20.12 -4.83
C THR A 132 3.09 -19.19 -4.29
N MET A 133 4.22 -19.06 -4.97
CA MET A 133 5.35 -18.22 -4.53
C MET A 133 5.02 -16.73 -4.62
N PHE A 134 4.30 -16.32 -5.66
CA PHE A 134 3.89 -14.94 -5.87
C PHE A 134 2.90 -14.46 -4.79
N LEU A 135 1.85 -15.24 -4.51
CA LEU A 135 0.88 -14.93 -3.47
C LEU A 135 1.50 -14.97 -2.06
N ASP A 136 2.48 -15.84 -1.83
CA ASP A 136 3.27 -15.84 -0.60
C ASP A 136 4.09 -14.55 -0.46
N GLY A 137 4.73 -14.08 -1.53
CA GLY A 137 5.38 -12.78 -1.60
C GLY A 137 4.47 -11.62 -1.16
N GLN A 138 3.24 -11.57 -1.67
CA GLN A 138 2.26 -10.56 -1.24
C GLN A 138 1.89 -10.66 0.24
N LYS A 139 1.65 -11.88 0.74
CA LYS A 139 1.35 -12.12 2.15
C LYS A 139 2.49 -11.64 3.05
N ILE A 140 3.74 -11.87 2.64
CA ILE A 140 4.94 -11.38 3.33
C ILE A 140 4.96 -9.85 3.32
N GLU A 141 4.74 -9.19 2.18
CA GLU A 141 4.81 -7.72 2.12
C GLU A 141 3.72 -7.07 2.96
N ARG A 142 2.46 -7.54 2.89
CA ARG A 142 1.39 -7.02 3.76
C ARG A 142 1.75 -7.14 5.24
N ARG A 143 2.34 -8.26 5.66
CA ARG A 143 2.82 -8.44 7.03
C ARG A 143 3.95 -7.47 7.38
N ALA A 144 4.89 -7.26 6.45
CA ALA A 144 6.01 -6.34 6.64
C ALA A 144 5.52 -4.90 6.78
N VAL A 145 4.71 -4.42 5.84
CA VAL A 145 4.11 -3.07 5.85
C VAL A 145 3.33 -2.82 7.15
N ARG A 146 2.48 -3.78 7.55
CA ARG A 146 1.76 -3.75 8.83
C ARG A 146 2.70 -3.52 10.02
N ASN A 147 3.82 -4.24 10.07
CA ASN A 147 4.79 -4.13 11.16
C ASN A 147 5.58 -2.82 11.11
N ARG A 148 5.87 -2.28 9.91
CA ARG A 148 6.55 -0.99 9.73
C ARG A 148 5.70 0.18 10.22
N LEU A 149 4.39 0.11 10.00
CA LEU A 149 3.49 1.25 10.15
C LEU A 149 2.78 1.34 11.51
N ARG A 150 2.61 0.24 12.23
CA ARG A 150 1.78 0.22 13.44
C ARG A 150 2.57 0.62 14.69
N ASN A 151 2.41 1.87 15.14
CA ASN A 151 2.89 2.36 16.46
C ASN A 151 2.08 3.56 17.04
N ASN A 152 0.88 3.89 16.54
CA ASN A 152 0.19 5.13 16.94
C ASN A 152 -1.35 5.01 17.09
N PRO A 153 -1.93 5.11 18.30
CA PRO A 153 -3.32 4.72 18.54
C PRO A 153 -4.42 5.82 18.55
N SER A 154 -4.27 7.02 17.96
CA SER A 154 -5.18 8.15 18.32
C SER A 154 -5.95 8.94 17.25
N LEU A 155 -6.09 8.53 15.98
CA LEU A 155 -6.80 9.35 14.96
C LEU A 155 -8.04 8.69 14.31
N PHE A 156 -8.87 8.02 15.11
CA PHE A 156 -10.03 7.25 14.60
C PHE A 156 -11.13 8.12 13.96
N GLU A 157 -11.20 9.41 14.25
CA GLU A 157 -12.20 10.31 13.64
C GLU A 157 -11.79 10.78 12.24
N LEU A 158 -10.49 10.75 11.94
CA LEU A 158 -9.94 11.27 10.68
C LEU A 158 -9.97 10.26 9.51
N ILE A 159 -10.45 9.03 9.76
CA ILE A 159 -10.51 7.96 8.75
C ILE A 159 -11.85 7.90 7.98
N GLY A 160 -12.65 8.97 8.06
CA GLY A 160 -13.90 9.14 7.32
C GLY A 160 -15.14 8.66 8.06
N ARG A 161 -15.12 8.60 9.39
CA ARG A 161 -16.26 8.15 10.19
C ARG A 161 -17.33 9.25 10.24
N LEU A 162 -18.50 8.99 9.65
CA LEU A 162 -19.63 9.92 9.60
C LEU A 162 -20.88 9.35 10.30
N PRO A 163 -21.75 10.21 10.88
CA PRO A 163 -23.03 9.76 11.43
C PRO A 163 -23.94 9.24 10.31
N ASN A 164 -24.65 8.14 10.58
CA ASN A 164 -25.57 7.56 9.60
C ASN A 164 -26.88 8.35 9.56
N PRO A 165 -27.22 9.03 8.45
CA PRO A 165 -28.42 9.86 8.39
C PRO A 165 -29.71 9.04 8.47
N LYS A 166 -29.65 7.74 8.13
CA LYS A 166 -30.80 6.82 8.15
C LYS A 166 -30.98 6.14 9.50
N LYS A 167 -29.97 6.16 10.37
CA LYS A 167 -29.96 5.44 11.66
C LYS A 167 -29.25 6.27 12.74
N PRO A 168 -29.97 7.14 13.48
CA PRO A 168 -29.40 7.93 14.57
C PRO A 168 -28.61 7.08 15.57
N GLY A 169 -27.44 7.55 15.99
CA GLY A 169 -26.53 6.81 16.89
C GLY A 169 -25.65 5.77 16.21
N HIS A 170 -25.88 5.47 14.92
CA HIS A 170 -24.98 4.65 14.12
C HIS A 170 -24.05 5.53 13.27
N PHE A 171 -22.93 4.95 12.86
CA PHE A 171 -21.92 5.58 12.02
C PHE A 171 -21.64 4.70 10.82
N PHE A 172 -21.11 5.30 9.76
CA PHE A 172 -20.52 4.60 8.61
C PHE A 172 -19.16 5.24 8.30
N TYR A 173 -18.39 4.61 7.41
CA TYR A 173 -17.15 5.18 6.90
C TYR A 173 -17.37 5.59 5.46
N ASP A 174 -17.09 6.85 5.17
CA ASP A 174 -17.11 7.38 3.82
C ASP A 174 -15.78 7.07 3.12
N THR A 175 -15.86 6.78 1.83
CA THR A 175 -14.69 6.42 1.02
C THR A 175 -13.87 7.65 0.64
N PHE A 176 -14.53 8.75 0.29
CA PHE A 176 -13.88 9.94 -0.24
C PHE A 176 -13.87 11.07 0.79
N LYS A 177 -14.84 11.18 1.70
CA LYS A 177 -14.84 12.18 2.78
C LYS A 177 -13.98 11.73 3.96
N VAL A 178 -12.68 11.65 3.70
CA VAL A 178 -11.69 11.17 4.66
C VAL A 178 -10.68 12.29 4.98
N PRO A 179 -10.77 12.91 6.17
CA PRO A 179 -9.90 14.03 6.54
C PRO A 179 -8.41 13.74 6.37
N ILE A 180 -7.97 12.55 6.78
CA ILE A 180 -6.55 12.17 6.73
C ILE A 180 -6.01 11.92 5.32
N LEU A 181 -6.88 11.90 4.30
CA LEU A 181 -6.47 11.78 2.90
C LEU A 181 -6.34 13.13 2.21
N HIS A 182 -6.82 14.22 2.81
CA HIS A 182 -6.80 15.54 2.20
C HIS A 182 -5.66 16.40 2.75
N GLU A 183 -5.00 17.15 1.87
CA GLU A 183 -4.18 18.29 2.26
C GLU A 183 -5.08 19.38 2.83
N ASN A 184 -4.77 19.92 4.02
CA ASN A 184 -5.51 21.04 4.63
C ASN A 184 -7.05 20.85 4.60
N TYR A 185 -7.51 19.70 5.07
CA TYR A 185 -8.91 19.31 5.04
C TYR A 185 -9.84 20.37 5.69
N ASP A 186 -10.94 20.67 5.01
CA ASP A 186 -11.96 21.64 5.41
C ASP A 186 -13.34 20.98 5.38
N ASP A 187 -13.91 20.76 6.57
CA ASP A 187 -15.24 20.16 6.75
C ASP A 187 -16.39 20.96 6.12
N SER A 188 -16.16 22.21 5.73
CA SER A 188 -17.16 23.03 5.05
C SER A 188 -17.29 22.72 3.55
N VAL A 189 -16.32 22.00 2.96
CA VAL A 189 -16.30 21.64 1.54
C VAL A 189 -16.69 20.17 1.37
N PRO A 190 -17.69 19.82 0.52
CA PRO A 190 -18.18 18.45 0.40
C PRO A 190 -17.12 17.42 -0.02
N PHE A 191 -16.21 17.79 -0.92
CA PHE A 191 -15.04 17.05 -1.38
C PHE A 191 -14.16 18.00 -2.20
N ASP A 192 -12.84 18.04 -1.96
CA ASP A 192 -11.90 18.88 -2.72
C ASP A 192 -10.89 17.98 -3.44
N ALA A 193 -11.21 17.65 -4.68
CA ALA A 193 -10.40 16.76 -5.52
C ALA A 193 -8.96 17.26 -5.72
N ASN A 194 -8.71 18.58 -5.63
CA ASN A 194 -7.36 19.15 -5.77
C ASN A 194 -6.47 18.92 -4.54
N LYS A 195 -7.08 18.56 -3.41
CA LYS A 195 -6.39 18.29 -2.14
C LYS A 195 -6.45 16.83 -1.75
N PHE A 196 -7.27 16.04 -2.45
CA PHE A 196 -7.42 14.62 -2.21
C PHE A 196 -6.12 13.86 -2.52
N LEU A 197 -5.76 12.90 -1.66
CA LEU A 197 -4.55 12.08 -1.75
C LEU A 197 -3.22 12.86 -1.66
N LEU A 198 -3.24 14.04 -1.04
CA LEU A 198 -2.09 14.93 -0.87
C LEU A 198 -1.72 15.22 0.60
N ASN A 199 -2.37 14.54 1.54
CA ASN A 199 -1.99 14.64 2.95
C ASN A 199 -0.55 14.16 3.17
N LYS A 200 0.27 14.93 3.91
CA LYS A 200 1.68 14.60 4.18
C LYS A 200 1.88 13.21 4.81
N GLN A 201 0.90 12.71 5.57
CA GLN A 201 0.97 11.37 6.16
C GLN A 201 0.94 10.26 5.09
N LEU A 202 0.34 10.50 3.92
CA LEU A 202 0.39 9.56 2.79
C LEU A 202 1.81 9.40 2.28
N PHE A 203 2.56 10.50 2.20
CA PHE A 203 3.95 10.48 1.77
C PHE A 203 4.83 9.71 2.77
N VAL A 204 4.60 9.89 4.06
CA VAL A 204 5.27 9.12 5.13
C VAL A 204 4.98 7.62 4.98
N VAL A 205 3.71 7.26 4.77
CA VAL A 205 3.30 5.86 4.57
C VAL A 205 3.93 5.27 3.31
N HIS A 206 3.88 5.99 2.19
CA HIS A 206 4.50 5.56 0.94
C HIS A 206 5.99 5.31 1.12
N ALA A 207 6.73 6.28 1.68
CA ALA A 207 8.15 6.13 1.95
C ALA A 207 8.43 4.96 2.91
N ALA A 208 7.60 4.75 3.92
CA ALA A 208 7.73 3.58 4.80
C ALA A 208 7.54 2.24 4.06
N ILE A 209 6.73 2.21 3.00
CA ILE A 209 6.49 1.03 2.17
C ILE A 209 7.65 0.80 1.20
N THR A 210 8.10 1.84 0.49
CA THR A 210 9.07 1.76 -0.62
C THR A 210 10.52 1.91 -0.18
N LYS A 211 10.78 2.68 0.89
CA LYS A 211 12.10 2.95 1.47
C LYS A 211 12.26 2.39 2.89
N GLY A 212 11.25 1.70 3.41
CA GLY A 212 11.30 1.16 4.78
C GLY A 212 11.17 2.23 5.86
N VAL A 213 11.27 1.82 7.13
CA VAL A 213 10.96 2.68 8.29
C VAL A 213 11.82 3.95 8.34
N THR A 214 13.08 3.87 7.92
CA THR A 214 14.00 5.01 7.83
C THR A 214 13.53 6.04 6.83
N GLY A 215 13.10 5.63 5.62
CA GLY A 215 12.56 6.55 4.62
C GLY A 215 11.25 7.20 5.06
N GLY A 216 10.37 6.45 5.75
CA GLY A 216 9.18 7.04 6.37
C GLY A 216 9.54 8.13 7.40
N ARG A 217 10.54 7.88 8.23
CA ARG A 217 11.04 8.85 9.22
C ARG A 217 11.66 10.08 8.56
N GLU A 218 12.46 9.89 7.52
CA GLU A 218 13.05 10.97 6.74
C GLU A 218 11.99 11.93 6.20
N VAL A 219 10.93 11.40 5.56
CA VAL A 219 9.81 12.22 5.08
C VAL A 219 9.06 12.90 6.23
N ALA A 220 8.90 12.23 7.36
CA ALA A 220 8.21 12.79 8.52
C ALA A 220 8.99 13.92 9.22
N THR A 221 10.32 13.84 9.27
CA THR A 221 11.17 14.78 10.02
C THR A 221 11.99 15.73 9.15
N GLY A 222 12.10 15.47 7.85
CA GLY A 222 13.00 16.17 6.93
C GLY A 222 14.49 15.93 7.20
N VAL A 223 14.83 14.87 7.95
CA VAL A 223 16.22 14.56 8.34
C VAL A 223 16.67 13.35 7.54
N GLU A 224 17.64 13.59 6.64
CA GLU A 224 18.27 12.55 5.83
C GLU A 224 18.80 11.42 6.74
N GLN A 225 18.54 10.17 6.34
CA GLN A 225 19.00 8.98 7.04
C GLN A 225 20.01 8.25 6.15
N GLU A 226 20.96 7.54 6.77
CA GLU A 226 21.90 6.67 6.05
C GLU A 226 21.13 5.69 5.14
N PRO A 227 21.47 5.63 3.85
CA PRO A 227 20.72 4.86 2.87
C PRO A 227 20.88 3.37 3.13
N LEU A 228 19.79 2.70 3.49
CA LEU A 228 19.70 1.25 3.40
C LEU A 228 19.36 0.86 1.95
N GLU A 229 19.54 -0.39 1.56
CA GLU A 229 18.97 -0.87 0.30
C GLU A 229 17.44 -0.76 0.37
N HIS A 230 16.89 0.22 -0.36
CA HIS A 230 15.46 0.51 -0.39
C HIS A 230 14.76 -0.38 -1.44
N ASN A 231 13.53 -0.83 -1.14
CA ASN A 231 12.72 -1.60 -2.08
C ASN A 231 12.53 -0.85 -3.41
N GLU A 232 12.53 0.48 -3.38
CA GLU A 232 12.50 1.34 -4.57
C GLU A 232 13.58 0.99 -5.60
N LYS A 233 14.84 0.87 -5.17
CA LYS A 233 15.97 0.49 -6.04
C LYS A 233 15.85 -0.97 -6.47
N LEU A 234 15.54 -1.85 -5.51
CA LEU A 234 15.38 -3.29 -5.77
C LEU A 234 14.29 -3.58 -6.81
N TRP A 235 13.21 -2.82 -6.79
CA TRP A 235 12.07 -2.97 -7.70
C TRP A 235 12.21 -2.13 -8.97
N GLY A 236 13.25 -1.30 -9.08
CA GLY A 236 13.49 -0.41 -10.21
C GLY A 236 12.35 0.59 -10.41
N LEU A 237 11.81 1.14 -9.31
CA LEU A 237 10.72 2.11 -9.39
C LEU A 237 11.26 3.44 -9.91
N LYS A 238 10.60 3.97 -10.95
CA LYS A 238 10.95 5.25 -11.58
C LYS A 238 9.83 6.27 -11.55
N LYS A 239 8.61 5.84 -11.22
CA LYS A 239 7.43 6.69 -11.19
C LYS A 239 6.40 6.09 -10.26
N THR A 240 5.50 6.94 -9.78
CA THR A 240 4.37 6.59 -8.94
C THR A 240 3.32 5.86 -9.80
N THR A 241 2.78 4.76 -9.27
CA THR A 241 1.65 4.07 -9.91
C THR A 241 0.35 4.33 -9.14
N PRO A 242 -0.82 4.17 -9.79
CA PRO A 242 -2.11 4.23 -9.10
C PRO A 242 -2.19 3.32 -7.86
N GLY A 243 -1.68 2.10 -7.97
CA GLY A 243 -1.67 1.14 -6.87
C GLY A 243 -0.87 1.59 -5.65
N MET A 244 0.19 2.41 -5.85
CA MET A 244 0.99 2.96 -4.76
C MET A 244 0.24 4.03 -3.98
N ILE A 245 -0.46 4.94 -4.68
CA ILE A 245 -1.24 6.01 -4.05
C ILE A 245 -2.46 5.41 -3.34
N ALA A 246 -3.24 4.58 -4.02
CA ALA A 246 -4.38 3.86 -3.45
C ALA A 246 -3.94 3.01 -2.24
N GLY A 247 -2.77 2.38 -2.35
CA GLY A 247 -2.18 1.57 -1.29
C GLY A 247 -1.85 2.40 -0.06
N ALA A 248 -1.16 3.53 -0.25
CA ALA A 248 -0.82 4.45 0.84
C ALA A 248 -2.09 4.97 1.55
N ALA A 249 -3.15 5.28 0.81
CA ALA A 249 -4.43 5.73 1.37
C ALA A 249 -5.08 4.68 2.27
N VAL A 250 -5.19 3.44 1.79
CA VAL A 250 -5.78 2.34 2.57
C VAL A 250 -4.92 2.01 3.78
N TRP A 251 -3.60 1.94 3.63
CA TRP A 251 -2.70 1.69 4.76
C TRP A 251 -2.81 2.79 5.81
N LEU A 252 -2.81 4.06 5.40
CA LEU A 252 -2.97 5.20 6.30
C LEU A 252 -4.27 5.10 7.11
N ARG A 253 -5.39 4.87 6.44
CA ARG A 253 -6.70 4.71 7.11
C ARG A 253 -6.71 3.51 8.04
N TRP A 254 -6.15 2.37 7.62
CA TRP A 254 -6.11 1.17 8.44
C TRP A 254 -5.27 1.35 9.70
N ILE A 255 -4.10 2.01 9.64
CA ILE A 255 -3.24 2.25 10.81
C ILE A 255 -3.98 3.02 11.91
N TYR A 256 -4.80 3.99 11.51
CA TYR A 256 -5.60 4.80 12.42
C TYR A 256 -6.98 4.20 12.72
N SER A 257 -7.29 3.04 12.15
CA SER A 257 -8.48 2.27 12.44
C SER A 257 -8.36 1.48 13.74
N ARG A 258 -9.47 0.88 14.17
CA ARG A 258 -9.53 -0.04 15.31
C ARG A 258 -9.26 -1.49 14.89
N ASP A 259 -9.07 -1.77 13.61
CA ASP A 259 -8.88 -3.13 13.14
C ASP A 259 -7.49 -3.64 13.51
N GLU A 260 -7.45 -4.71 14.30
CA GLU A 260 -6.17 -5.26 14.75
C GLU A 260 -5.38 -5.97 13.65
N LYS A 261 -6.07 -6.43 12.62
CA LYS A 261 -5.48 -7.17 11.51
C LYS A 261 -5.88 -6.47 10.22
N PHE A 262 -4.93 -6.42 9.29
CA PHE A 262 -5.21 -5.96 7.93
C PHE A 262 -5.72 -7.13 7.09
N THR A 263 -7.04 -7.30 7.10
CA THR A 263 -7.80 -8.28 6.32
C THR A 263 -8.67 -7.54 5.31
N ARG A 264 -9.24 -8.26 4.31
CA ARG A 264 -10.11 -7.65 3.28
C ARG A 264 -11.24 -6.84 3.91
N ILE A 265 -11.89 -7.38 4.94
CA ILE A 265 -12.89 -6.69 5.75
C ILE A 265 -12.35 -6.51 7.17
N GLY A 266 -12.42 -5.29 7.69
CA GLY A 266 -12.07 -4.95 9.07
C GLY A 266 -13.01 -5.60 10.08
N ALA A 267 -12.47 -6.40 10.99
CA ALA A 267 -13.28 -7.13 11.97
C ALA A 267 -13.98 -6.21 12.99
N THR A 268 -13.43 -5.03 13.25
CA THR A 268 -13.96 -4.08 14.22
C THR A 268 -14.68 -2.92 13.56
N THR A 269 -14.11 -2.35 12.51
CA THR A 269 -14.72 -1.22 11.80
C THR A 269 -15.81 -1.64 10.82
N GLY A 270 -15.74 -2.87 10.29
CA GLY A 270 -16.58 -3.35 9.20
C GLY A 270 -16.21 -2.75 7.84
N ILE A 271 -15.13 -1.96 7.75
CA ILE A 271 -14.68 -1.36 6.48
C ILE A 271 -14.22 -2.49 5.55
N ASN A 272 -14.73 -2.50 4.32
CA ASN A 272 -14.20 -3.39 3.29
C ASN A 272 -12.98 -2.72 2.64
N TRP A 273 -11.80 -2.92 3.23
CA TRP A 273 -10.54 -2.32 2.79
C TRP A 273 -10.18 -2.65 1.34
N GLU A 274 -10.65 -3.78 0.82
CA GLU A 274 -10.50 -4.11 -0.61
C GLU A 274 -11.37 -3.22 -1.49
N ASP A 275 -12.64 -3.00 -1.12
CA ASP A 275 -13.53 -2.09 -1.86
C ASP A 275 -13.02 -0.64 -1.79
N GLU A 276 -12.49 -0.21 -0.64
CA GLU A 276 -11.86 1.12 -0.50
C GLU A 276 -10.65 1.26 -1.42
N TYR A 277 -9.79 0.22 -1.48
CA TYR A 277 -8.64 0.19 -2.38
C TYR A 277 -9.08 0.31 -3.84
N ASP A 278 -10.04 -0.51 -4.25
CA ASP A 278 -10.57 -0.52 -5.61
C ASP A 278 -11.23 0.80 -5.98
N ALA A 279 -11.94 1.45 -5.05
CA ALA A 279 -12.57 2.75 -5.29
C ALA A 279 -11.51 3.83 -5.58
N TYR A 280 -10.41 3.87 -4.82
CA TYR A 280 -9.30 4.79 -5.10
C TYR A 280 -8.60 4.46 -6.41
N LEU A 281 -8.39 3.16 -6.68
CA LEU A 281 -7.75 2.71 -7.90
C LEU A 281 -8.60 3.07 -9.13
N ALA A 282 -9.92 2.90 -9.06
CA ALA A 282 -10.87 3.31 -10.08
C ALA A 282 -10.84 4.83 -10.33
N TRP A 283 -10.87 5.64 -9.26
CA TRP A 283 -10.78 7.10 -9.35
C TRP A 283 -9.49 7.54 -10.06
N LEU A 284 -8.34 6.97 -9.67
CA LEU A 284 -7.04 7.27 -10.27
C LEU A 284 -6.96 6.83 -11.74
N HIS A 285 -7.43 5.63 -12.07
CA HIS A 285 -7.43 5.15 -13.45
C HIS A 285 -8.34 5.96 -14.36
N LEU A 286 -9.55 6.30 -13.90
CA LEU A 286 -10.47 7.14 -14.66
C LEU A 286 -9.83 8.50 -15.00
N GLY A 287 -9.20 9.13 -14.00
CA GLY A 287 -8.50 10.40 -14.19
C GLY A 287 -7.31 10.31 -15.15
N LEU A 288 -6.49 9.26 -15.05
CA LEU A 288 -5.36 9.05 -15.95
C LEU A 288 -5.79 8.73 -17.39
N GLN A 289 -6.76 7.83 -17.57
CA GLN A 289 -7.26 7.44 -18.90
C GLN A 289 -7.93 8.61 -19.61
N SER A 290 -8.61 9.47 -18.85
CA SER A 290 -9.31 10.66 -19.38
C SER A 290 -8.43 11.92 -19.35
N LYS A 291 -7.15 11.80 -18.99
CA LYS A 291 -6.17 12.90 -18.91
C LYS A 291 -6.69 14.11 -18.12
N VAL A 292 -7.33 13.88 -16.97
CA VAL A 292 -7.87 14.94 -16.14
C VAL A 292 -6.74 15.65 -15.39
N ASP A 293 -6.66 16.98 -15.51
CA ASP A 293 -5.56 17.79 -14.97
C ASP A 293 -5.30 17.53 -13.48
N ILE A 294 -6.35 17.46 -12.66
CA ILE A 294 -6.22 17.26 -11.22
C ILE A 294 -5.51 15.93 -10.89
N THR A 295 -5.74 14.90 -11.71
CA THR A 295 -5.10 13.60 -11.55
C THR A 295 -3.68 13.63 -12.08
N LEU A 296 -3.43 14.26 -13.23
CA LEU A 296 -2.06 14.41 -13.77
C LEU A 296 -1.17 15.21 -12.80
N GLU A 297 -1.69 16.30 -12.26
CA GLU A 297 -1.01 17.13 -11.26
C GLU A 297 -0.76 16.37 -9.95
N LEU A 298 -1.71 15.54 -9.51
CA LEU A 298 -1.51 14.64 -8.37
C LEU A 298 -0.28 13.73 -8.61
N PHE A 299 -0.20 13.06 -9.76
CA PHE A 299 0.94 12.18 -10.07
C PHE A 299 2.26 12.96 -10.16
N ARG A 300 2.25 14.13 -10.80
CA ARG A 300 3.43 15.01 -10.87
C ARG A 300 3.95 15.36 -9.48
N ARG A 301 3.09 15.76 -8.55
CA ARG A 301 3.47 16.09 -7.16
C ARG A 301 4.06 14.88 -6.42
N TRP A 302 3.54 13.68 -6.65
CA TRP A 302 4.11 12.45 -6.06
C TRP A 302 5.48 12.11 -6.69
N ASP A 303 5.61 12.24 -8.01
CA ASP A 303 6.85 11.93 -8.74
C ASP A 303 7.96 12.94 -8.44
N GLU A 304 7.66 14.22 -8.30
CA GLU A 304 8.63 15.23 -7.86
C GLU A 304 9.18 14.92 -6.46
N LEU A 305 8.35 14.37 -5.57
CA LEU A 305 8.74 14.05 -4.21
C LEU A 305 9.56 12.76 -4.11
N PHE A 306 9.23 11.74 -4.90
CA PHE A 306 9.81 10.40 -4.75
C PHE A 306 10.75 9.98 -5.89
N TYR A 307 10.53 10.50 -7.10
CA TYR A 307 11.22 10.11 -8.32
C TYR A 307 11.71 11.31 -9.17
N PRO A 308 12.38 12.33 -8.57
CA PRO A 308 12.69 13.59 -9.25
C PRO A 308 13.61 13.42 -10.46
N GLN A 309 14.43 12.37 -10.51
CA GLN A 309 15.34 12.12 -11.63
C GLN A 309 14.60 11.62 -12.88
N ALA A 310 13.52 10.86 -12.72
CA ALA A 310 12.74 10.35 -13.85
C ALA A 310 11.79 11.41 -14.43
N ALA A 311 11.34 12.36 -13.59
CA ALA A 311 10.49 13.48 -14.03
C ALA A 311 11.17 14.39 -15.06
N HIS A 312 12.51 14.45 -15.08
CA HIS A 312 13.27 15.24 -16.05
C HIS A 312 13.43 14.58 -17.42
N ASP A 313 13.29 13.25 -17.52
CA ASP A 313 13.50 12.52 -18.78
C ASP A 313 12.24 12.51 -19.68
N ASP A 314 11.05 12.77 -19.12
CA ASP A 314 9.76 12.68 -19.84
C ASP A 314 9.33 14.00 -20.52
N ASP A 315 9.95 15.15 -20.20
CA ASP A 315 9.61 16.48 -20.76
C ASP A 315 9.97 16.64 -22.25
N GLU A 316 10.72 15.72 -22.87
CA GLU A 316 11.19 15.85 -24.26
C GLU A 316 10.23 15.30 -25.34
N LEU A 317 9.09 14.67 -24.99
CA LEU A 317 8.29 13.87 -25.95
C LEU A 317 6.79 14.19 -26.09
N ALA A 318 6.28 15.27 -25.49
CA ALA A 318 4.84 15.55 -25.48
C ALA A 318 4.41 16.68 -26.44
N ASP A 319 4.40 16.43 -27.75
CA ASP A 319 3.63 17.21 -28.73
C ASP A 319 2.84 16.23 -29.63
N GLY A 320 1.51 16.25 -29.54
CA GLY A 320 0.66 15.35 -30.32
C GLY A 320 -0.84 15.62 -30.17
N ASP A 321 -1.36 16.41 -31.11
CA ASP A 321 -2.75 16.84 -31.32
C ASP A 321 -3.81 15.73 -31.32
N GLY A 322 -4.97 16.06 -30.73
CA GLY A 322 -6.22 15.30 -30.81
C GLY A 322 -7.29 15.86 -29.87
N GLU A 323 -7.67 17.14 -30.04
CA GLU A 323 -8.36 17.91 -28.98
C GLU A 323 -9.88 17.68 -28.88
N ASP A 324 -10.64 17.43 -29.94
CA ASP A 324 -12.10 17.64 -29.86
C ASP A 324 -12.92 16.48 -29.24
N ALA A 325 -12.57 15.21 -29.50
CA ALA A 325 -13.27 14.06 -28.89
C ALA A 325 -12.71 13.67 -27.51
N VAL A 326 -11.51 14.16 -27.18
CA VAL A 326 -10.83 13.96 -25.89
C VAL A 326 -11.38 14.93 -24.84
N GLN A 327 -11.87 16.10 -25.27
CA GLN A 327 -12.36 17.13 -24.35
C GLN A 327 -13.69 16.77 -23.68
N GLU A 328 -14.69 16.24 -24.42
CA GLU A 328 -15.98 15.85 -23.82
C GLU A 328 -15.83 14.73 -22.76
N GLY A 329 -15.04 13.70 -23.07
CA GLY A 329 -14.76 12.61 -22.11
C GLY A 329 -13.95 13.08 -20.90
N ARG A 330 -13.05 14.06 -21.09
CA ARG A 330 -12.30 14.68 -19.99
C ARG A 330 -13.20 15.50 -19.07
N ASP A 331 -14.14 16.26 -19.61
CA ASP A 331 -15.07 17.08 -18.84
C ASP A 331 -16.06 16.21 -18.05
N GLU A 332 -16.59 15.14 -18.66
CA GLU A 332 -17.45 14.16 -17.98
C GLU A 332 -16.67 13.44 -16.85
N ALA A 333 -15.46 12.98 -17.13
CA ALA A 333 -14.60 12.37 -16.11
C ALA A 333 -14.29 13.35 -14.97
N MET A 334 -13.99 14.62 -15.28
CA MET A 334 -13.75 15.64 -14.27
C MET A 334 -14.96 15.84 -13.35
N GLU A 335 -16.17 15.84 -13.90
CA GLU A 335 -17.40 15.96 -13.12
C GLU A 335 -17.62 14.71 -12.25
N LEU A 336 -17.43 13.50 -12.79
CA LEU A 336 -17.51 12.25 -12.03
C LEU A 336 -16.49 12.22 -10.87
N LEU A 337 -15.26 12.68 -11.12
CA LEU A 337 -14.22 12.73 -10.08
C LEU A 337 -14.56 13.73 -8.97
N ARG A 338 -15.30 14.81 -9.27
CA ARG A 338 -15.74 15.83 -8.29
C ARG A 338 -16.99 15.43 -7.51
N GLN A 339 -17.78 14.50 -8.05
CA GLN A 339 -18.98 13.97 -7.41
C GLN A 339 -18.72 12.75 -6.50
N ALA A 340 -17.51 12.16 -6.60
CA ALA A 340 -17.01 11.13 -5.69
C ALA A 340 -16.97 11.64 -4.23
#